data_AF-A0A7R9A0F5-F1
#
_entry.id   AF-A0A7R9A0F5-F1
#
_cell.length_a   1.000
_cell.length_b   1.000
_cell.length_c   1.000
_cell.angle_alpha   90.00
_cell.angle_beta   90.00
_cell.angle_gamma   90.00
#
_symmetry.space_group_name_H-M   'P 1'
#
loop_
_entity.id
_entity.type
_entity.pdbx_description
1 polymer ?
#
loop_
_entity_poly.entity_id
_entity_poly.type
_entity_poly.pdbx_seq_one_letter_code
_entity_poly.pdbx_strand_id
1 'polypeptide(L)'
;MAMGTDSVPQVDKIFGPGNQYVTTAKMMVSHYTAIDMPAGPSEVLVMADQSSDARFVASDLLSQAEHGGDSEVVLVCDDESFVTKVLSALELQLEDLPRREIAKEALAHSFVVL
;
A
#
# COMPACT_ATOMS: atom_id res chain seq x y z
N MET A 1 12.89 2.88 23.06
CA MET A 1 11.46 3.18 23.31
C MET A 1 10.79 2.11 24.16
N ALA A 2 10.64 0.85 23.74
CA ALA A 2 9.98 -0.17 24.57
C ALA A 2 10.70 -0.46 25.90
N MET A 3 12.03 -0.54 25.88
CA MET A 3 12.85 -0.86 27.07
C MET A 3 13.59 0.35 27.67
N GLY A 4 13.56 1.51 26.98
CA GLY A 4 14.45 2.64 27.27
C GLY A 4 15.95 2.37 27.02
N THR A 5 16.76 3.42 27.00
CA THR A 5 18.23 3.44 27.05
C THR A 5 18.67 4.69 27.83
N ASP A 6 19.99 4.89 28.03
CA ASP A 6 20.54 6.10 28.68
C ASP A 6 20.10 7.41 28.03
N SER A 7 19.83 7.40 26.73
CA SER A 7 19.44 8.59 25.94
C SER A 7 18.01 8.56 25.43
N VAL A 8 17.36 7.39 25.36
CA VAL A 8 16.00 7.25 24.83
C VAL A 8 15.07 6.78 25.94
N PRO A 9 14.08 7.58 26.37
CA PRO A 9 13.19 7.18 27.45
C PRO A 9 12.37 5.93 27.08
N GLN A 10 12.00 5.19 28.12
CA GLN A 10 10.94 4.19 28.00
C GLN A 10 9.59 4.91 27.81
N VAL A 11 8.74 4.36 26.95
CA VAL A 11 7.41 4.91 26.66
C VAL A 11 6.32 3.90 27.01
N ASP A 12 5.12 4.38 27.31
CA ASP A 12 3.96 3.52 27.60
C ASP A 12 3.34 2.92 26.32
N LYS A 13 3.47 3.63 25.19
CA LYS A 13 2.91 3.21 23.91
C LYS A 13 3.75 3.65 22.72
N ILE A 14 3.92 2.77 21.74
CA ILE A 14 4.63 3.02 20.48
C ILE A 14 3.62 3.14 19.33
N PHE A 15 3.77 4.20 18.53
CA PHE A 15 2.89 4.51 17.40
C PHE A 15 3.66 4.58 16.09
N GLY A 16 2.93 4.39 14.99
CA GLY A 16 3.40 4.70 13.65
C GLY A 16 3.55 3.46 12.77
N PRO A 17 3.36 3.64 11.45
CA PRO A 17 3.59 2.59 10.47
C PRO A 17 5.09 2.36 10.26
N GLY A 18 5.40 1.27 9.59
CA GLY A 18 6.76 0.95 9.15
C GLY A 18 6.74 -0.31 8.32
N ASN A 19 7.90 -0.68 7.78
CA ASN A 19 8.04 -1.94 7.06
C ASN A 19 7.80 -3.14 7.98
N GLN A 20 7.77 -4.34 7.39
CA GLN A 20 7.58 -5.61 8.10
C GLN A 20 8.49 -5.80 9.33
N TYR A 21 9.71 -5.27 9.32
CA TYR A 21 10.65 -5.38 10.45
C TYR A 21 10.23 -4.51 11.63
N VAL A 22 9.81 -3.27 11.36
CA VAL A 22 9.27 -2.36 12.38
C VAL A 22 8.00 -2.94 12.98
N THR A 23 7.09 -3.46 12.14
CA THR A 23 5.87 -4.12 12.61
C THR A 23 6.18 -5.36 13.45
N THR A 24 7.10 -6.20 13.01
CA THR A 24 7.53 -7.38 13.78
C THR A 24 8.14 -6.99 15.12
N ALA A 25 8.99 -5.97 15.16
CA ALA A 25 9.56 -5.44 16.40
C ALA A 25 8.46 -4.92 17.35
N LYS A 26 7.49 -4.14 16.83
CA LYS A 26 6.31 -3.67 17.59
C LYS A 26 5.52 -4.84 18.15
N MET A 27 5.25 -5.88 17.36
CA MET A 27 4.52 -7.07 17.81
C MET A 27 5.29 -7.81 18.92
N MET A 28 6.60 -8.01 18.77
CA MET A 28 7.43 -8.68 19.77
C MET A 28 7.44 -7.94 21.12
N VAL A 29 7.43 -6.61 21.11
CA VAL A 29 7.42 -5.82 22.35
C VAL A 29 6.01 -5.54 22.90
N SER A 30 4.95 -5.92 22.18
CA SER A 30 3.55 -5.60 22.52
C SER A 30 3.09 -6.15 23.87
N HIS A 31 3.74 -7.22 24.36
CA HIS A 31 3.49 -7.79 25.69
C HIS A 31 4.08 -6.95 26.84
N TYR A 32 5.02 -6.05 26.54
CA TYR A 32 5.73 -5.21 27.52
C TYR A 32 5.36 -3.72 27.38
N THR A 33 5.10 -3.26 26.16
CA THR A 33 4.75 -1.87 25.85
C THR A 33 3.60 -1.87 24.86
N ALA A 34 2.56 -1.07 25.11
CA ALA A 34 1.43 -1.04 24.19
C ALA A 34 1.85 -0.58 22.79
N ILE A 35 1.17 -1.09 21.77
CA ILE A 35 1.28 -0.59 20.40
C ILE A 35 -0.09 -0.14 19.91
N ASP A 36 -0.14 0.70 18.89
CA ASP A 36 -1.38 1.11 18.22
C ASP A 36 -2.04 -0.07 17.49
N MET A 37 -1.38 -0.62 16.48
CA MET A 37 -1.81 -1.78 15.69
C MET A 37 -0.62 -2.40 14.95
N PRO A 38 -0.71 -3.68 14.55
CA PRO A 38 0.19 -4.24 13.54
C PRO A 38 -0.07 -3.51 12.21
N ALA A 39 0.95 -2.82 11.69
CA ALA A 39 0.84 -2.16 10.39
C ALA A 39 1.33 -3.12 9.29
N GLY A 40 0.48 -3.43 8.33
CA GLY A 40 0.87 -4.17 7.13
C GLY A 40 1.49 -3.27 6.06
N PRO A 41 1.84 -3.83 4.90
CA PRO A 41 2.09 -3.04 3.70
C PRO A 41 0.90 -2.14 3.37
N SER A 42 1.13 -1.16 2.51
CA SER A 42 0.09 -0.22 2.12
C SER A 42 -0.80 -0.87 1.05
N GLU A 43 -2.12 -0.76 1.22
CA GLU A 43 -3.10 -1.40 0.35
C GLU A 43 -4.12 -0.38 -0.17
N VAL A 44 -4.68 -0.62 -1.36
CA VAL A 44 -5.88 0.07 -1.84
C VAL A 44 -6.73 -0.85 -2.70
N LEU A 45 -8.05 -0.82 -2.48
CA LEU A 45 -9.03 -1.47 -3.34
C LEU A 45 -9.93 -0.41 -3.95
N VAL A 46 -9.97 -0.34 -5.28
CA VAL A 46 -10.84 0.57 -6.03
C VAL A 46 -11.97 -0.23 -6.66
N MET A 47 -13.20 0.11 -6.33
CA MET A 47 -14.39 -0.44 -6.98
C MET A 47 -14.92 0.59 -7.98
N ALA A 48 -14.97 0.24 -9.25
CA ALA A 48 -15.32 1.18 -10.32
C ALA A 48 -16.18 0.49 -11.39
N ASP A 49 -17.12 1.25 -11.95
CA ASP A 49 -17.93 0.85 -13.09
C ASP A 49 -17.64 1.76 -14.31
N GLN A 50 -18.37 1.54 -15.40
CA GLN A 50 -18.19 2.29 -16.65
C GLN A 50 -18.47 3.79 -16.55
N SER A 51 -19.09 4.27 -15.46
CA SER A 51 -19.36 5.70 -15.23
C SER A 51 -18.13 6.46 -14.70
N SER A 52 -17.14 5.74 -14.19
CA SER A 52 -15.88 6.28 -13.70
C SER A 52 -14.93 6.72 -14.82
N ASP A 53 -14.02 7.66 -14.53
CA ASP A 53 -12.90 7.97 -15.43
C ASP A 53 -11.76 6.98 -15.20
N ALA A 54 -11.47 6.16 -16.21
CA ALA A 54 -10.42 5.15 -16.15
C ALA A 54 -9.04 5.72 -15.77
N ARG A 55 -8.75 6.98 -16.11
CA ARG A 55 -7.48 7.64 -15.77
C ARG A 55 -7.38 7.94 -14.28
N PHE A 56 -8.49 8.27 -13.63
CA PHE A 56 -8.51 8.52 -12.19
C PHE A 56 -8.38 7.22 -11.41
N VAL A 57 -9.09 6.17 -11.83
CA VAL A 57 -8.94 4.83 -11.25
C VAL A 57 -7.49 4.36 -11.35
N ALA A 58 -6.86 4.49 -12.52
CA ALA A 58 -5.45 4.17 -12.71
C ALA A 58 -4.53 4.99 -11.78
N SER A 59 -4.79 6.29 -11.64
CA SER A 59 -4.01 7.17 -10.77
C SER A 59 -4.13 6.78 -9.30
N ASP A 60 -5.33 6.40 -8.84
CA ASP A 60 -5.56 5.97 -7.46
C ASP A 60 -4.80 4.67 -7.17
N LEU A 61 -4.85 3.70 -8.09
CA LEU A 61 -4.08 2.45 -7.97
C LEU A 61 -2.57 2.74 -7.91
N LEU A 62 -2.06 3.56 -8.83
CA LEU A 62 -0.63 3.90 -8.87
C LEU A 62 -0.17 4.69 -7.64
N SER A 63 -1.04 5.54 -7.07
CA SER A 63 -0.71 6.35 -5.89
C SER A 63 -0.31 5.48 -4.69
N GLN A 64 -0.87 4.28 -4.58
CA GLN A 64 -0.52 3.35 -3.52
C GLN A 64 0.60 2.39 -3.93
N ALA A 65 0.61 1.94 -5.19
CA ALA A 65 1.65 1.08 -5.71
C ALA A 65 3.05 1.71 -5.58
N GLU A 66 3.18 3.04 -5.71
CA GLU A 66 4.47 3.72 -5.58
C GLU A 66 5.00 3.81 -4.13
N HIS A 67 4.20 3.48 -3.13
CA HIS A 67 4.56 3.66 -1.72
C HIS A 67 5.70 2.72 -1.32
N GLY A 68 5.63 1.44 -1.73
CA GLY A 68 6.65 0.41 -1.51
C GLY A 68 6.37 -0.84 -2.35
N GLY A 69 7.41 -1.63 -2.67
CA GLY A 69 7.26 -2.84 -3.50
C GLY A 69 6.49 -3.97 -2.83
N ASP A 70 6.25 -3.86 -1.52
CA ASP A 70 5.37 -4.72 -0.74
C ASP A 70 3.90 -4.26 -0.76
N SER A 71 3.58 -3.14 -1.42
CA SER A 71 2.21 -2.63 -1.53
C SER A 71 1.36 -3.52 -2.44
N GLU A 72 0.06 -3.54 -2.20
CA GLU A 72 -0.89 -4.33 -2.99
C GLU A 72 -2.08 -3.47 -3.40
N VAL A 73 -2.44 -3.51 -4.69
CA VAL A 73 -3.57 -2.74 -5.21
C VAL A 73 -4.55 -3.66 -5.92
N VAL A 74 -5.85 -3.41 -5.74
CA VAL A 74 -6.91 -4.26 -6.29
C VAL A 74 -7.93 -3.41 -7.01
N LEU A 75 -8.27 -3.79 -8.23
CA LEU A 75 -9.41 -3.23 -8.96
C LEU A 75 -10.58 -4.21 -8.93
N VAL A 76 -11.76 -3.74 -8.55
CA VAL A 76 -13.02 -4.48 -8.65
C VAL A 76 -13.91 -3.79 -9.67
N CYS A 77 -14.32 -4.49 -10.73
CA CYS A 77 -15.13 -3.94 -11.80
C CYS A 77 -16.00 -5.02 -12.44
N ASP A 78 -17.23 -4.69 -12.82
CA ASP A 78 -18.18 -5.61 -13.45
C ASP A 78 -18.13 -5.59 -14.98
N ASP A 79 -17.22 -4.82 -15.59
CA ASP A 79 -17.09 -4.67 -17.03
C ASP A 79 -15.64 -4.82 -17.52
N GLU A 80 -15.40 -5.86 -18.31
CA GLU A 80 -14.08 -6.19 -18.86
C GLU A 80 -13.54 -5.10 -19.82
N SER A 81 -14.43 -4.42 -20.54
CA SER A 81 -14.05 -3.33 -21.45
C SER A 81 -13.52 -2.12 -20.69
N PHE A 82 -14.08 -1.84 -19.52
CA PHE A 82 -13.65 -0.78 -18.63
C PHE A 82 -12.34 -1.14 -17.94
N VAL A 83 -12.17 -2.38 -17.47
CA VAL A 83 -10.90 -2.88 -16.95
C VAL A 83 -9.77 -2.65 -17.97
N THR A 84 -10.01 -2.99 -19.23
CA THR A 84 -9.02 -2.76 -20.31
C THR A 84 -8.62 -1.29 -20.41
N LYS A 85 -9.58 -0.36 -20.31
CA LYS A 85 -9.30 1.09 -20.34
C LYS A 85 -8.47 1.54 -19.13
N VAL A 86 -8.76 1.01 -17.94
CA VAL A 86 -8.00 1.32 -16.71
C VAL A 86 -6.57 0.82 -16.85
N LEU A 87 -6.36 -0.43 -17.29
CA LEU A 87 -5.03 -1.00 -17.45
C LEU A 87 -4.19 -0.23 -18.48
N SER A 88 -4.78 0.16 -19.62
CA SER A 88 -4.07 1.01 -20.58
C SER A 88 -3.70 2.39 -20.01
N ALA A 89 -4.58 3.02 -19.22
CA ALA A 89 -4.27 4.29 -18.57
C ALA A 89 -3.19 4.14 -17.50
N LEU A 90 -3.19 3.01 -16.78
CA LEU A 90 -2.19 2.66 -15.76
C LEU A 90 -0.81 2.47 -16.39
N GLU A 91 -0.70 1.71 -17.49
CA GLU A 91 0.56 1.51 -18.22
C GLU A 91 1.17 2.84 -18.67
N LEU A 92 0.35 3.72 -19.25
CA LEU A 92 0.81 5.05 -19.70
C LEU A 92 1.30 5.90 -18.53
N GLN A 93 0.55 5.96 -17.42
CA GLN A 93 0.93 6.76 -16.24
C GLN A 93 2.18 6.20 -15.54
N LEU A 94 2.34 4.87 -15.52
CA LEU A 94 3.47 4.19 -14.89
C LEU A 94 4.81 4.56 -15.53
N GLU A 95 4.85 4.82 -16.84
CA GLU A 95 6.08 5.19 -17.55
C GLU A 95 6.66 6.53 -17.06
N ASP A 96 5.78 7.45 -16.63
CA ASP A 96 6.13 8.79 -16.18
C ASP A 96 6.48 8.88 -14.68
N LEU A 97 6.27 7.80 -13.90
CA LEU A 97 6.51 7.82 -12.46
C LEU A 97 8.01 7.80 -12.11
N PRO A 98 8.49 8.72 -11.23
CA PRO A 98 9.86 8.66 -10.72
C PRO A 98 10.17 7.35 -9.97
N ARG A 99 9.15 6.76 -9.31
CA ARG A 99 9.24 5.51 -8.55
C ARG A 99 8.70 4.30 -9.31
N ARG A 100 8.68 4.34 -10.65
CA ARG A 100 8.09 3.29 -11.50
C ARG A 100 8.54 1.86 -11.19
N GLU A 101 9.81 1.64 -10.83
CA GLU A 101 10.30 0.29 -10.58
C GLU A 101 9.70 -0.29 -9.30
N ILE A 102 9.51 0.55 -8.27
CA ILE A 102 8.82 0.17 -7.02
C ILE A 102 7.35 -0.12 -7.31
N ALA A 103 6.70 0.74 -8.10
CA ALA A 103 5.30 0.54 -8.48
C ALA A 103 5.12 -0.75 -9.31
N LYS A 104 6.07 -1.09 -10.20
CA LYS A 104 6.05 -2.37 -10.93
C LYS A 104 6.14 -3.59 -10.03
N GLU A 105 6.97 -3.53 -8.98
CA GLU A 105 7.06 -4.61 -7.99
C GLU A 105 5.71 -4.83 -7.29
N ALA A 106 5.07 -3.75 -6.81
CA ALA A 106 3.74 -3.82 -6.19
C ALA A 106 2.67 -4.37 -7.16
N LEU A 107 2.69 -3.89 -8.42
CA LEU A 107 1.75 -4.32 -9.46
C LEU A 107 1.89 -5.80 -9.83
N ALA A 108 3.07 -6.42 -9.64
CA ALA A 108 3.30 -7.83 -9.93
C ALA A 108 2.51 -8.79 -9.02
N HIS A 109 2.04 -8.30 -7.86
CA HIS A 109 1.22 -9.05 -6.90
C HIS A 109 -0.22 -8.54 -6.82
N SER A 110 -0.54 -7.50 -7.62
CA SER A 110 -1.85 -6.87 -7.70
C SER A 110 -2.75 -7.59 -8.69
N PHE A 111 -4.07 -7.47 -8.54
CA PHE A 111 -5.02 -8.18 -9.41
C PHE A 111 -6.33 -7.42 -9.61
N VAL A 112 -7.06 -7.85 -10.65
CA VAL A 112 -8.41 -7.38 -10.97
C VAL A 112 -9.42 -8.47 -10.61
N VAL A 113 -10.51 -8.07 -9.96
CA VAL A 113 -11.68 -8.90 -9.71
C VAL A 113 -12.80 -8.44 -10.64
N LEU A 114 -13.30 -9.39 -11.45
CA LEU A 114 -14.43 -9.27 -12.37
C LEU A 114 -15.67 -9.96 -11.82
#